data_AF-A0A3C0EFT3-F1
#
_entry.id   AF-A0A3C0EFT3-F1
#
_cell.length_a   1.000
_cell.length_b   1.000
_cell.length_c   1.000
_cell.angle_alpha   90.00
_cell.angle_beta   90.00
_cell.angle_gamma   90.00
#
_symmetry.space_group_name_H-M   'P 1'
#
loop_
_entity.id
_entity.type
_entity.pdbx_description
1 polymer ?
#
loop_
_entity_poly.entity_id
_entity_poly.type
_entity_poly.pdbx_seq_one_letter_code
_entity_poly.pdbx_strand_id
1 'polypeptide(L)'
;MEWAWLIPVFSFAAAPLIVVFGRVMPGRGSVLAILAITAGFGLFWWVFAGFLGAGAGTENCEISHYTETLTCHYEMAWFNAGLAGEASSVLLTWGFIVDPLTVAMLGLVTFVALMVQ
;
A
#
# COMPACT_ATOMS: atom_id res chain seq x y z
N MET A 1 -0.09 9.45 -4.17
CA MET A 1 0.44 8.83 -2.93
C MET A 1 -0.62 7.98 -2.24
N GLU A 2 -1.86 8.47 -2.17
CA GLU A 2 -3.05 7.72 -1.72
C GLU A 2 -3.18 6.29 -2.28
N TRP A 3 -2.67 6.02 -3.48
CA TRP A 3 -2.73 4.72 -4.16
C TRP A 3 -1.74 3.67 -3.61
N ALA A 4 -0.96 3.99 -2.56
CA ALA A 4 0.05 3.08 -1.99
C ALA A 4 -0.52 1.72 -1.56
N TRP A 5 -1.77 1.69 -1.10
CA TRP A 5 -2.45 0.44 -0.70
C TRP A 5 -2.72 -0.51 -1.86
N LEU A 6 -2.69 -0.06 -3.13
CA LEU A 6 -2.88 -0.94 -4.28
C LEU A 6 -1.72 -1.91 -4.51
N ILE A 7 -0.50 -1.53 -4.09
CA ILE A 7 0.71 -2.35 -4.28
C ILE A 7 0.53 -3.75 -3.67
N PRO A 8 0.16 -3.91 -2.39
CA PRO A 8 -0.13 -5.23 -1.83
C PRO A 8 -1.39 -5.88 -2.44
N VAL A 9 -2.39 -5.09 -2.82
CA VAL A 9 -3.65 -5.60 -3.40
C VAL A 9 -3.43 -6.28 -4.75
N PHE A 10 -2.55 -5.76 -5.60
CA PHE A 10 -2.21 -6.42 -6.88
C PHE A 10 -1.62 -7.81 -6.67
N SER A 11 -0.67 -7.95 -5.74
CA SER A 11 -0.08 -9.25 -5.40
C SER A 11 -1.10 -10.20 -4.77
N PHE A 12 -1.94 -9.68 -3.87
CA PHE A 12 -2.99 -10.46 -3.22
C PHE A 12 -4.05 -10.94 -4.22
N ALA A 13 -4.45 -10.10 -5.18
CA ALA A 13 -5.44 -10.43 -6.21
C ALA A 13 -4.88 -11.36 -7.30
N ALA A 14 -3.57 -11.27 -7.60
CA ALA A 14 -2.93 -12.13 -8.58
C ALA A 14 -2.98 -13.61 -8.17
N ALA A 15 -2.78 -13.92 -6.90
CA ALA A 15 -2.78 -15.30 -6.41
C ALA A 15 -4.09 -16.09 -6.69
N PRO A 16 -5.29 -15.63 -6.26
CA PRO A 16 -6.53 -16.33 -6.57
C PRO A 16 -6.83 -16.33 -8.07
N LEU A 17 -6.48 -15.27 -8.80
CA LEU A 17 -6.70 -15.21 -10.25
C LEU A 17 -5.85 -16.25 -10.98
N ILE A 18 -4.61 -16.48 -10.55
CA ILE A 18 -3.75 -17.56 -11.05
C ILE A 18 -4.36 -18.93 -10.70
N VAL A 19 -4.91 -19.12 -9.51
CA VAL A 19 -5.54 -20.41 -9.13
C VAL A 19 -6.75 -20.72 -10.02
N VAL A 20 -7.60 -19.73 -10.30
CA VAL A 20 -8.84 -19.92 -11.08
C VAL A 20 -8.55 -20.01 -12.58
N PHE A 21 -7.70 -19.12 -13.11
CA PHE A 21 -7.50 -18.95 -14.56
C PHE A 21 -6.14 -19.45 -15.08
N GLY A 22 -5.24 -19.88 -14.19
CA GLY A 22 -3.89 -20.32 -14.56
C GLY A 22 -3.87 -21.49 -15.54
N ARG A 23 -4.90 -22.35 -15.54
CA ARG A 23 -5.00 -23.47 -16.50
C ARG A 23 -5.27 -23.02 -17.94
N VAL A 24 -5.89 -21.85 -18.13
CA VAL A 24 -6.29 -21.32 -19.45
C VAL A 24 -5.19 -20.42 -20.04
N MET A 25 -4.35 -19.83 -19.21
CA MET A 25 -3.32 -18.88 -19.65
C MET A 25 -1.99 -19.56 -20.03
N PRO A 26 -1.30 -19.07 -21.09
CA PRO A 26 0.04 -19.53 -21.43
C PRO A 26 1.02 -19.26 -20.28
N GLY A 27 1.89 -20.23 -19.96
CA GLY A 27 2.83 -20.11 -18.83
C GLY A 27 2.21 -20.39 -17.44
N ARG A 28 1.01 -20.98 -17.36
CA ARG A 28 0.34 -21.40 -16.11
C ARG A 28 0.16 -20.29 -15.06
N GLY A 29 0.03 -19.04 -15.52
CA GLY A 29 -0.15 -17.87 -14.65
C GLY A 29 1.10 -17.04 -14.39
N SER A 30 2.27 -17.43 -14.92
CA SER A 30 3.50 -16.62 -14.78
C SER A 30 3.35 -15.20 -15.33
N VAL A 31 2.70 -15.04 -16.48
CA VAL A 31 2.43 -13.72 -17.09
C VAL A 31 1.64 -12.82 -16.13
N LEU A 32 0.66 -13.38 -15.41
CA LEU A 32 -0.15 -12.61 -14.49
C LEU A 32 0.65 -12.18 -13.25
N ALA A 33 1.50 -13.08 -12.74
CA ALA A 33 2.40 -12.75 -11.64
C ALA A 33 3.38 -11.64 -12.04
N ILE A 34 4.01 -11.74 -13.22
CA ILE A 34 4.94 -10.73 -13.76
C ILE A 34 4.25 -9.38 -13.88
N LEU A 35 3.06 -9.34 -14.48
CA LEU A 35 2.30 -8.10 -14.63
C LEU A 35 1.90 -7.49 -13.29
N ALA A 36 1.50 -8.29 -12.31
CA ALA A 36 1.11 -7.79 -10.99
C ALA A 36 2.28 -7.11 -10.26
N ILE A 37 3.46 -7.74 -10.25
CA ILE A 37 4.63 -7.16 -9.56
C ILE A 37 5.19 -5.98 -10.36
N THR A 38 5.17 -6.03 -11.71
CA THR A 38 5.59 -4.90 -12.55
C THR A 38 4.68 -3.69 -12.34
N ALA A 39 3.36 -3.91 -12.24
CA ALA A 39 2.41 -2.86 -11.91
C ALA A 39 2.64 -2.32 -10.49
N GLY A 40 2.90 -3.19 -9.51
CA GLY A 40 3.24 -2.80 -8.14
C GLY A 40 4.49 -1.94 -8.05
N PHE A 41 5.55 -2.29 -8.79
CA PHE A 41 6.80 -1.52 -8.85
C PHE A 41 6.63 -0.18 -9.57
N GLY A 42 5.85 -0.14 -10.66
CA GLY A 42 5.48 1.10 -11.33
C GLY A 42 4.71 2.04 -10.41
N LEU A 43 3.74 1.51 -9.65
CA LEU A 43 3.01 2.28 -8.63
C LEU A 43 3.91 2.75 -7.50
N PHE A 44 4.89 1.94 -7.07
CA PHE A 44 5.87 2.38 -6.08
C PHE A 44 6.60 3.65 -6.55
N TRP A 45 7.05 3.70 -7.81
CA TRP A 45 7.71 4.89 -8.34
C TRP A 45 6.81 6.13 -8.32
N TRP A 46 5.51 5.95 -8.60
CA TRP A 46 4.51 7.01 -8.49
C TRP A 46 4.32 7.49 -7.04
N VAL A 47 4.24 6.56 -6.07
CA VAL A 47 4.12 6.89 -4.64
C VAL A 47 5.38 7.59 -4.15
N PHE A 48 6.57 7.11 -4.54
CA PHE A 48 7.85 7.69 -4.18
C PHE A 48 8.00 9.12 -4.70
N ALA A 49 7.72 9.35 -5.99
CA ALA A 49 7.74 10.69 -6.57
C ALA A 49 6.74 11.63 -5.89
N GLY A 50 5.55 11.13 -5.57
CA GLY A 50 4.56 11.88 -4.79
C GLY A 50 5.09 12.28 -3.42
N PHE A 51 5.68 11.33 -2.68
CA PHE A 51 6.22 11.57 -1.34
C PHE A 51 7.37 12.57 -1.35
N LEU A 52 8.26 12.52 -2.36
CA LEU A 52 9.33 13.51 -2.52
C LEU A 52 8.82 14.92 -2.82
N GLY A 53 7.65 15.03 -3.46
CA GLY A 53 6.98 16.30 -3.73
C GLY A 53 6.04 16.77 -2.61
N ALA A 54 5.85 15.96 -1.56
CA ALA A 54 4.93 16.25 -0.47
C ALA A 54 5.57 17.10 0.63
N GLY A 55 4.73 17.78 1.41
CA GLY A 55 5.18 18.66 2.49
C GLY A 55 4.05 18.93 3.48
N ALA A 56 4.28 19.81 4.46
CA ALA A 56 3.30 20.08 5.52
C ALA A 56 1.96 20.70 5.05
N GLY A 57 1.87 21.14 3.80
CA GLY A 57 0.65 21.69 3.20
C GLY A 57 -0.10 20.71 2.29
N THR A 58 0.39 19.49 2.10
CA THR A 58 -0.30 18.49 1.27
C THR A 58 -1.39 17.78 2.05
N GLU A 59 -2.52 17.52 1.39
CA GLU A 59 -3.68 16.90 2.02
C GLU A 59 -3.32 15.56 2.67
N ASN A 60 -3.82 15.35 3.89
CA ASN A 60 -3.59 14.17 4.71
C ASN A 60 -2.11 13.94 5.12
N CYS A 61 -1.24 14.95 5.00
CA CYS A 61 0.14 14.89 5.45
C CYS A 61 0.41 15.89 6.57
N GLU A 62 1.07 15.42 7.62
CA GLU A 62 1.43 16.20 8.79
C GLU A 62 2.90 15.97 9.15
N ILE A 63 3.53 16.95 9.79
CA ILE A 63 4.86 16.74 10.39
C ILE A 63 4.63 16.23 11.81
N SER A 64 5.03 15.00 12.07
CA SER A 64 4.92 14.40 13.40
C SER A 64 5.76 15.18 14.40
N HIS A 65 5.15 15.58 15.53
CA HIS A 65 5.81 16.33 16.60
C HIS A 65 6.93 15.53 17.31
N TYR A 66 6.89 14.20 17.24
CA TYR A 66 7.86 13.35 17.95
C TYR A 66 9.07 13.00 17.11
N THR A 67 8.91 12.89 15.80
CA THR A 67 9.95 12.42 14.89
C THR A 67 10.43 13.50 13.94
N GLU A 68 9.75 14.64 13.87
CA GLU A 68 10.00 15.74 12.92
C GLU A 68 10.00 15.27 11.44
N THR A 69 9.37 14.12 11.18
CA THR A 69 9.25 13.53 9.85
C THR A 69 7.88 13.80 9.26
N LEU A 70 7.83 13.97 7.94
CA LEU A 70 6.58 14.01 7.19
C LEU A 70 5.89 12.64 7.22
N THR A 71 4.65 12.59 7.68
CA THR A 71 3.80 11.39 7.70
C THR A 71 2.45 11.68 7.06
N CYS A 72 2.05 10.86 6.08
CA CYS A 72 0.77 11.00 5.41
C CYS A 72 -0.17 9.85 5.79
N HIS A 73 -1.38 10.17 6.24
CA HIS A 73 -2.35 9.22 6.78
C HIS A 73 -3.51 9.01 5.82
N TYR A 74 -3.66 7.80 5.28
CA TYR A 74 -4.80 7.44 4.44
C TYR A 74 -5.59 6.33 5.14
N GLU A 75 -6.56 6.72 5.97
CA GLU A 75 -7.31 5.79 6.82
C GLU A 75 -8.82 5.92 6.70
N MET A 76 -9.51 4.81 6.95
CA MET A 76 -10.96 4.71 6.98
C MET A 76 -11.38 3.97 8.25
N ALA A 77 -12.49 4.38 8.86
CA ALA A 77 -13.05 3.67 10.01
C ALA A 77 -13.44 2.24 9.61
N TRP A 78 -12.85 1.24 10.26
CA TRP A 78 -13.12 -0.17 9.95
C TRP A 78 -14.23 -0.72 10.82
N PHE A 79 -14.05 -0.68 12.15
CA PHE A 79 -15.12 -1.01 13.09
C PHE A 79 -14.89 -0.30 14.42
N ASN A 80 -15.99 -0.11 15.16
CA ASN A 80 -15.95 0.38 16.52
C ASN A 80 -16.26 -0.77 17.48
N ALA A 81 -15.36 -1.05 18.40
CA ALA A 81 -15.59 -1.99 19.48
C ALA A 81 -16.20 -1.23 20.67
N GLY A 82 -17.52 -1.34 20.86
CA GLY A 82 -18.26 -0.67 21.92
C GLY A 82 -19.52 0.03 21.41
N LEU A 83 -20.14 0.85 22.27
CA LEU A 83 -21.22 1.75 21.85
C LEU A 83 -20.59 3.01 21.26
N ALA A 84 -20.93 3.34 20.01
CA ALA A 84 -20.33 4.48 19.33
C ALA A 84 -20.53 5.78 20.12
N GLY A 85 -19.42 6.42 20.50
CA GLY A 85 -19.42 7.67 21.28
C GLY A 85 -19.23 7.50 22.80
N GLU A 86 -19.15 6.27 23.30
CA GLU A 86 -18.87 5.99 24.72
C GLU A 86 -17.36 6.00 25.01
N ALA A 87 -16.96 6.42 26.21
CA ALA A 87 -15.55 6.53 26.60
C ALA A 87 -14.81 5.17 26.61
N SER A 88 -15.54 4.06 26.75
CA SER A 88 -14.99 2.71 26.69
C SER A 88 -14.99 2.11 25.28
N SER A 89 -15.33 2.89 24.24
CA SER A 89 -15.32 2.42 22.86
C SER A 89 -13.93 2.58 22.22
N VAL A 90 -13.54 1.60 21.40
CA VAL A 90 -12.28 1.64 20.63
C VAL A 90 -12.62 1.72 19.15
N LEU A 91 -12.26 2.84 18.52
CA LEU A 91 -12.36 2.97 17.06
C LEU A 91 -11.10 2.35 16.43
N LEU A 92 -11.28 1.29 15.66
CA LEU A 92 -10.22 0.73 14.84
C LEU A 92 -10.30 1.33 13.44
N THR A 93 -9.24 2.03 13.02
CA THR A 93 -9.08 2.51 11.66
C THR A 93 -8.28 1.49 10.85
N TRP A 94 -8.66 1.31 9.60
CA TRP A 94 -7.89 0.55 8.62
C TRP A 94 -7.40 1.51 7.55
N GLY A 95 -6.12 1.42 7.22
CA GLY A 95 -5.51 2.38 6.32
C GLY A 95 -4.06 2.09 6.05
N PHE A 96 -3.42 3.05 5.41
CA PHE A 96 -2.00 3.04 5.11
C PHE A 96 -1.38 4.36 5.56
N ILE A 97 -0.24 4.26 6.23
CA ILE A 97 0.58 5.42 6.58
C ILE A 97 1.75 5.44 5.61
N VAL A 98 2.01 6.61 5.02
CA VAL A 98 3.13 6.83 4.11
C VAL A 98 4.12 7.77 4.79
N ASP A 99 5.27 7.23 5.13
CA ASP A 99 6.38 7.87 5.84
C ASP A 99 7.70 7.39 5.21
N PRO A 100 8.85 7.98 5.57
CA PRO A 100 10.13 7.61 4.95
C PRO A 100 10.46 6.11 5.07
N LEU A 101 10.08 5.46 6.18
CA LEU A 101 10.35 4.04 6.40
C LEU A 101 9.45 3.16 5.53
N THR A 102 8.14 3.42 5.49
CA THR A 102 7.23 2.63 4.65
C THR A 102 7.56 2.76 3.17
N VAL A 103 7.95 3.96 2.71
CA VAL A 103 8.39 4.17 1.33
C VAL A 103 9.64 3.36 1.01
N ALA A 104 10.64 3.35 1.91
CA ALA A 104 11.85 2.54 1.72
C ALA A 104 11.52 1.03 1.66
N MET A 105 10.64 0.56 2.55
CA MET A 105 10.21 -0.85 2.57
C MET A 105 9.40 -1.25 1.33
N LEU A 106 8.48 -0.39 0.87
CA LEU A 106 7.73 -0.62 -0.37
C LEU A 106 8.67 -0.74 -1.57
N GLY A 107 9.69 0.12 -1.65
CA GLY A 107 10.71 0.05 -2.69
C GLY A 107 11.51 -1.24 -2.64
N LEU A 108 11.99 -1.63 -1.46
CA LEU A 108 12.77 -2.86 -1.27
C LEU A 108 11.95 -4.08 -1.67
N VAL A 109 10.73 -4.24 -1.14
CA VAL A 109 9.92 -5.44 -1.37
C VAL A 109 9.51 -5.57 -2.83
N THR A 110 9.06 -4.47 -3.46
CA THR A 110 8.66 -4.51 -4.88
C THR A 110 9.84 -4.74 -5.83
N PHE A 111 11.01 -4.15 -5.53
CA PHE A 111 12.22 -4.34 -6.33
C PHE A 111 12.75 -5.78 -6.22
N VAL A 112 12.88 -6.31 -5.00
CA VAL A 112 13.33 -7.70 -4.79
C VAL A 112 12.33 -8.68 -5.40
N ALA A 113 11.03 -8.43 -5.27
CA ALA A 113 10.01 -9.28 -5.88
C ALA A 113 10.11 -9.30 -7.41
N LEU A 114 10.48 -8.18 -8.06
CA LEU A 114 10.74 -8.17 -9.50
C LEU A 114 11.95 -8.99 -9.92
N MET A 115 13.01 -9.02 -9.11
CA MET A 115 14.24 -9.76 -9.42
C MET A 115 14.08 -11.28 -9.34
N VAL A 116 13.03 -11.77 -8.66
CA VAL A 116 12.78 -13.20 -8.41
C VAL A 116 11.72 -13.80 -9.35
N GLN A 117 11.08 -12.98 -10.19
CA GLN A 117 10.15 -13.42 -11.23
C GLN A 117 10.81 -14.33 -12.27
#